data_AF-A0AAW6VBV1-F1
#
_entry.id   AF-A0AAW6VBV1-F1
#
_cell.length_a   1.000
_cell.length_b   1.000
_cell.length_c   1.000
_cell.angle_alpha   90.00
_cell.angle_beta   90.00
_cell.angle_gamma   90.00
#
_symmetry.space_group_name_H-M   'P 1'
#
loop_
_entity.id
_entity.type
_entity.pdbx_description
1 polymer ?
#
loop_
_entity_poly.entity_id
_entity_poly.type
_entity_poly.pdbx_seq_one_letter_code
_entity_poly.pdbx_strand_id
1 'polypeptide(L)'
;EKREKKDRQPDPRFPRAGHPWQEDEKTLLSDALDSVPDEEIGKHLFWLSEKLGRTPFSVAFQIAAIRELQDGWEEQFREISDNIRLSGLSISDYLKQNGTDLNA
;
A
#
# COMPACT_ATOMS: atom_id res chain seq x y z
N GLU A 1 -9.99 17.78 -11.74
CA GLU A 1 -8.87 17.30 -12.56
C GLU A 1 -8.91 15.77 -12.62
N LYS A 2 -9.39 15.20 -13.73
CA LYS A 2 -9.49 13.74 -13.89
C LYS A 2 -8.12 13.26 -14.36
N ARG A 3 -7.28 12.78 -13.44
CA ARG A 3 -5.99 12.18 -13.80
C ARG A 3 -6.27 10.85 -14.48
N GLU A 4 -6.49 10.89 -15.79
CA GLU A 4 -6.39 9.76 -16.70
C GLU A 4 -5.07 9.03 -16.42
N LYS A 5 -5.15 7.80 -15.92
CA LYS A 5 -3.99 6.90 -15.90
C LYS A 5 -4.31 5.78 -16.87
N LYS A 6 -3.60 5.82 -18.00
CA LYS A 6 -3.48 4.84 -19.09
C LYS A 6 -3.98 3.45 -18.68
N ASP A 7 -4.78 2.86 -19.55
CA ASP A 7 -5.11 1.43 -19.58
C ASP A 7 -3.81 0.62 -19.40
N ARG A 8 -3.53 0.24 -18.16
CA ARG A 8 -2.37 -0.56 -17.79
C ARG A 8 -2.92 -1.97 -17.72
N GLN A 9 -2.46 -2.82 -18.64
CA GLN A 9 -2.73 -4.25 -18.63
C GLN A 9 -2.74 -4.73 -17.17
N PRO A 10 -3.82 -5.40 -16.71
CA PRO A 10 -3.94 -5.81 -15.32
C PRO A 10 -2.69 -6.60 -14.96
N ASP A 11 -1.90 -6.04 -14.05
CA ASP A 11 -0.68 -6.68 -13.59
C ASP A 11 -1.11 -7.99 -12.92
N PRO A 12 -0.54 -9.15 -13.28
CA PRO A 12 -0.94 -10.44 -12.71
C PRO A 12 -0.85 -10.46 -11.17
N ARG A 13 -0.04 -9.58 -10.58
CA ARG A 13 0.14 -9.45 -9.13
C ARG A 13 -0.97 -8.62 -8.47
N PHE A 14 -1.70 -7.80 -9.24
CA PHE A 14 -2.77 -6.92 -8.74
C PHE A 14 -4.04 -7.03 -9.59
N PRO A 15 -4.77 -8.16 -9.52
CA PRO A 15 -5.97 -8.40 -10.33
C PRO A 15 -7.10 -7.42 -10.02
N ARG A 16 -7.06 -6.74 -8.86
CA ARG A 16 -8.04 -5.71 -8.45
C ARG A 16 -7.58 -4.28 -8.76
N ALA A 17 -6.48 -4.10 -9.48
CA ALA A 17 -6.08 -2.78 -9.94
C ALA A 17 -7.21 -2.12 -10.77
N GLY A 18 -7.58 -0.88 -10.44
CA GLY A 18 -8.61 -0.12 -11.17
C GLY A 18 -10.07 -0.42 -10.78
N HIS A 19 -10.35 -1.37 -9.89
CA HIS A 19 -11.71 -1.58 -9.40
C HIS A 19 -12.11 -0.49 -8.37
N PRO A 20 -13.39 -0.14 -8.24
CA PRO A 20 -13.82 0.78 -7.18
C PRO A 20 -13.58 0.19 -5.78
N TRP A 21 -13.23 1.04 -4.82
CA TRP A 21 -13.07 0.67 -3.41
C TRP A 21 -14.42 0.33 -2.78
N GLN A 22 -14.57 -0.89 -2.29
CA GLN A 22 -15.76 -1.30 -1.54
C GLN A 22 -15.71 -0.73 -0.11
N GLU A 23 -16.88 -0.51 0.50
CA GLU A 23 -16.96 -0.02 1.88
C GLU A 23 -16.26 -0.98 2.86
N ASP A 24 -16.39 -2.29 2.67
CA ASP A 24 -15.67 -3.30 3.46
C ASP A 24 -14.14 -3.17 3.37
N GLU A 25 -13.61 -2.89 2.16
CA GLU A 25 -12.16 -2.68 1.98
C GLU A 25 -11.69 -1.42 2.68
N LYS A 26 -12.50 -0.36 2.66
CA LYS A 26 -12.18 0.91 3.34
C LYS A 26 -12.20 0.72 4.85
N THR A 27 -13.22 0.04 5.37
CA THR A 27 -13.34 -0.26 6.80
C THR A 27 -12.19 -1.12 7.29
N LEU A 28 -11.83 -2.17 6.54
CA LEU A 28 -10.68 -3.03 6.86
C LEU A 28 -9.37 -2.23 6.83
N LEU A 29 -9.22 -1.30 5.90
CA LEU A 29 -8.08 -0.40 5.87
C LEU A 29 -8.06 0.50 7.11
N SER A 30 -9.15 1.18 7.42
CA SER A 30 -9.23 2.02 8.62
C SER A 30 -8.91 1.24 9.89
N ASP A 31 -9.47 0.04 10.04
CA ASP A 31 -9.27 -0.85 11.18
C ASP A 31 -7.83 -1.34 11.30
N ALA A 32 -7.26 -1.87 10.20
CA ALA A 32 -5.87 -2.31 10.16
C ALA A 32 -4.90 -1.15 10.39
N LEU A 33 -5.22 0.03 9.88
CA LEU A 33 -4.42 1.23 10.09
C LEU A 33 -4.57 1.76 11.51
N ASP A 34 -5.70 1.63 12.20
CA ASP A 34 -5.93 2.18 13.55
C ASP A 34 -4.80 1.82 14.51
N SER A 35 -4.31 0.58 14.41
CA SER A 35 -3.19 0.04 15.20
C SER A 35 -1.79 0.41 14.67
N VAL A 36 -1.69 1.11 13.53
CA VAL A 36 -0.42 1.40 12.84
C VAL A 36 -0.07 2.88 12.95
N PRO A 37 1.13 3.22 13.46
CA PRO A 37 1.59 4.59 13.51
C PRO A 37 2.02 5.09 12.11
N ASP A 38 1.99 6.40 11.91
CA ASP A 38 2.20 7.02 10.59
C ASP A 38 3.61 6.76 10.03
N GLU A 39 4.59 6.55 10.91
CA GLU A 39 5.96 6.13 10.59
C GLU A 39 6.05 4.74 9.95
N GLU A 40 5.12 3.84 10.26
CA GLU A 40 5.08 2.46 9.76
C GLU A 40 4.05 2.24 8.64
N ILE A 41 3.24 3.26 8.32
CA ILE A 41 2.26 3.23 7.23
C ILE A 41 2.88 2.79 5.91
N GLY A 42 4.11 3.23 5.61
CA GLY A 42 4.79 2.85 4.39
C GLY A 42 4.95 1.33 4.24
N LYS A 43 5.37 0.62 5.30
CA LYS A 43 5.52 -0.84 5.30
C LYS A 43 4.17 -1.55 5.28
N HIS A 44 3.24 -1.04 6.08
CA HIS A 44 1.90 -1.62 6.23
C HIS A 44 1.06 -1.50 4.95
N LEU A 45 1.21 -0.40 4.23
CA LEU A 45 0.63 -0.17 2.91
C LEU A 45 1.04 -1.25 1.91
N PHE A 46 2.32 -1.61 1.89
CA PHE A 46 2.82 -2.67 1.00
C PHE A 46 2.20 -4.03 1.37
N TRP A 47 2.09 -4.33 2.66
CA TRP A 47 1.40 -5.53 3.13
C TRP A 47 -0.09 -5.53 2.74
N LEU A 48 -0.79 -4.42 2.98
CA LEU A 48 -2.20 -4.23 2.59
C LEU A 48 -2.39 -4.36 1.07
N SER A 49 -1.42 -3.87 0.28
CA SER A 49 -1.45 -3.96 -1.17
C SER A 49 -1.42 -5.41 -1.66
N GLU A 50 -0.60 -6.26 -1.05
CA GLU A 50 -0.57 -7.69 -1.35
C GLU A 50 -1.82 -8.40 -0.82
N LYS A 51 -2.27 -8.06 0.40
CA LYS A 51 -3.46 -8.66 1.01
C LYS A 51 -4.73 -8.38 0.21
N LEU A 52 -4.88 -7.14 -0.28
CA LEU A 52 -6.04 -6.71 -1.06
C LEU A 52 -5.89 -7.02 -2.56
N GLY A 53 -4.70 -7.41 -3.03
CA GLY A 53 -4.40 -7.55 -4.45
C GLY A 53 -4.55 -6.24 -5.22
N ARG A 54 -4.30 -5.11 -4.53
CA ARG A 54 -4.43 -3.74 -5.04
C ARG A 54 -3.04 -3.15 -5.21
N THR A 55 -2.86 -2.26 -6.18
CA THR A 55 -1.57 -1.58 -6.35
C THR A 55 -1.22 -0.79 -5.08
N PRO A 56 0.03 -0.83 -4.58
CA PRO A 56 0.43 -0.10 -3.37
C PRO A 56 0.13 1.39 -3.46
N PHE A 57 0.30 2.02 -4.63
CA PHE A 57 -0.06 3.43 -4.84
C PHE A 57 -1.54 3.75 -4.57
N SER A 58 -2.46 2.86 -4.95
CA SER A 58 -3.90 3.06 -4.69
C SER A 58 -4.21 2.92 -3.20
N VAL A 59 -3.59 1.93 -2.54
CA VAL A 59 -3.73 1.73 -1.10
C VAL A 59 -3.22 2.97 -0.37
N ALA A 60 -2.05 3.49 -0.76
CA ALA A 60 -1.47 4.70 -0.21
C ALA A 60 -2.40 5.91 -0.28
N PHE A 61 -2.99 6.13 -1.45
CA PHE A 61 -3.92 7.23 -1.67
C PHE A 61 -5.17 7.09 -0.80
N GLN A 62 -5.64 5.86 -0.58
CA GLN A 62 -6.78 5.58 0.27
C GLN A 62 -6.45 5.74 1.76
N ILE A 63 -5.28 5.28 2.20
CA ILE A 63 -4.76 5.51 3.56
C ILE A 63 -4.68 7.01 3.83
N ALA A 64 -4.07 7.77 2.92
CA ALA A 64 -3.95 9.22 3.05
C ALA A 64 -5.30 9.92 3.13
N ALA A 65 -6.31 9.45 2.39
CA ALA A 65 -7.66 9.97 2.47
C ALA A 65 -8.40 9.60 3.77
N ILE A 66 -8.12 8.41 4.34
CA ILE A 66 -8.74 7.94 5.59
C ILE A 66 -8.12 8.61 6.82
N ARG A 67 -6.78 8.67 6.86
CA ARG A 67 -6.00 9.20 7.98
C ARG A 67 -5.67 10.69 7.84
N GLU A 68 -6.12 11.33 6.77
CA GLU A 68 -5.78 12.72 6.43
C GLU A 68 -4.26 12.98 6.55
N LEU A 69 -3.46 12.01 6.09
CA LEU A 69 -2.00 12.06 6.21
C LEU A 69 -1.48 13.32 5.52
N GLN A 70 -0.71 14.10 6.27
CA GLN A 70 -0.04 15.29 5.77
C GLN A 70 1.09 14.91 4.79
N ASP A 71 1.51 15.87 3.96
CA ASP A 71 2.67 15.77 3.07
C ASP A 71 3.88 15.14 3.79
N GLY A 72 4.42 14.04 3.24
CA GLY A 72 5.59 13.33 3.80
C GLY A 72 5.50 11.78 3.71
N TRP A 73 4.30 11.20 3.76
CA TRP A 73 4.13 9.74 3.61
C TRP A 73 4.55 9.22 2.23
N GLU A 74 4.49 10.08 1.21
CA GLU A 74 4.92 9.75 -0.15
C GLU A 74 6.43 9.48 -0.23
N GLU A 75 7.22 10.16 0.59
CA GLU A 75 8.67 9.96 0.66
C GLU A 75 8.99 8.62 1.32
N GLN A 76 8.33 8.29 2.43
CA GLN A 76 8.40 6.97 3.07
C GLN A 76 8.00 5.85 2.09
N PHE A 77 6.89 6.04 1.37
CA PHE A 77 6.44 5.09 0.36
C PHE A 77 7.49 4.91 -0.74
N ARG A 78 8.03 6.01 -1.25
CA ARG A 78 9.03 6.01 -2.32
C ARG A 78 10.32 5.34 -1.88
N GLU A 79 10.78 5.63 -0.68
CA GLU A 79 11.98 5.04 -0.11
C GLU A 79 11.83 3.52 0.06
N ILE A 80 10.73 3.05 0.65
CA ILE A 80 10.47 1.62 0.81
C ILE A 80 10.30 0.95 -0.57
N SER A 81 9.58 1.59 -1.49
CA SER A 81 9.43 1.09 -2.85
C SER A 81 10.77 0.95 -3.57
N ASP A 82 11.67 1.93 -3.38
CA ASP A 82 12.99 1.91 -3.98
C ASP A 82 13.86 0.82 -3.35
N ASN A 83 13.82 0.67 -2.02
CA ASN A 83 14.50 -0.40 -1.31
C ASN A 83 14.03 -1.79 -1.77
N ILE A 84 12.74 -2.02 -1.97
CA ILE A 84 12.19 -3.28 -2.52
C ILE A 84 12.76 -3.51 -3.93
N ARG A 85 12.75 -2.47 -4.77
CA ARG A 85 13.25 -2.52 -6.15
C ARG A 85 14.75 -2.80 -6.22
N LEU A 86 15.53 -2.17 -5.33
CA LEU A 86 16.98 -2.36 -5.23
C LEU A 86 17.35 -3.72 -4.64
N SER A 87 16.55 -4.21 -3.70
CA SER A 87 16.74 -5.53 -3.08
C SER A 87 16.44 -6.67 -4.06
N GLY A 88 15.70 -6.42 -5.13
CA GLY A 88 15.28 -7.45 -6.10
C GLY A 88 14.32 -8.49 -5.51
N LEU A 89 13.77 -8.19 -4.33
CA LEU A 89 12.85 -9.06 -3.60
C LEU A 89 11.40 -8.75 -3.98
N SER A 90 10.52 -9.74 -3.81
CA SER A 90 9.09 -9.46 -3.78
C SER A 90 8.73 -8.67 -2.52
N ILE A 91 7.63 -7.92 -2.56
CA ILE A 91 7.14 -7.12 -1.44
C ILE A 91 7.04 -7.98 -0.17
N SER A 92 6.40 -9.15 -0.24
CA SER A 92 6.34 -10.14 0.84
C SER A 92 7.72 -10.53 1.40
N ASP A 93 8.70 -10.84 0.55
CA ASP A 93 10.05 -11.23 0.99
C ASP A 93 10.80 -10.07 1.64
N TYR A 94 10.66 -8.86 1.09
CA TYR A 94 11.25 -7.66 1.67
C TYR A 94 10.65 -7.37 3.05
N LEU A 95 9.32 -7.44 3.20
CA LEU A 95 8.65 -7.23 4.48
C LEU A 95 9.05 -8.28 5.52
N LYS A 96 9.18 -9.55 5.12
CA LYS A 96 9.70 -10.63 5.96
C LYS A 96 11.15 -10.39 6.38
N GLN A 97 12.01 -9.92 5.49
CA GLN A 97 13.42 -9.63 5.81
C GLN A 97 13.59 -8.40 6.70
N ASN A 98 12.73 -7.39 6.57
CA ASN A 98 12.79 -6.17 7.39
C ASN A 98 12.20 -6.35 8.79
N GLY A 99 11.96 -7.59 9.23
CA GLY A 99 11.53 -7.89 10.60
C GLY A 99 10.13 -7.36 10.94
N THR A 100 9.30 -7.10 9.94
CA THR A 100 7.89 -6.76 10.18
C THR A 100 7.15 -8.08 10.30
N ASP A 101 7.29 -8.75 11.45
CA ASP A 101 6.39 -9.82 11.85
C ASP A 101 5.02 -9.16 12.06
N LEU A 102 4.29 -8.95 10.96
CA LEU A 102 2.91 -8.42 10.92
C LEU A 102 1.92 -9.49 11.41
N ASN A 103 2.30 -10.17 12.48
CA ASN A 103 1.56 -11.25 13.11
C ASN A 103 1.46 -10.95 14.61
N ALA A 104 0.79 -9.86 14.94
CA ALA A 104 0.14 -9.64 16.22
C ALA A 104 -1.09 -8.75 16.00
#